data_AF-U4QED5-F1
#
_entry.id   AF-U4QED5-F1
#
_cell.length_a   1.000
_cell.length_b   1.000
_cell.length_c   1.000
_cell.angle_alpha   90.00
_cell.angle_beta   90.00
_cell.angle_gamma   90.00
#
_symmetry.space_group_name_H-M   'P 1'
#
loop_
_entity.id
_entity.type
_entity.pdbx_description
1 polymer ?
#
loop_
_entity_poly.entity_id
_entity_poly.type
_entity_poly.pdbx_seq_one_letter_code
_entity_poly.pdbx_strand_id
1 'polypeptide(L)'
;MDAYYHSDKILLEKIIQDLEKSSSTDKTDDILIVKGWLESLKEDEEEPDIEVRNALKDRVFNIPDLNKEKLTLFCNFMDFYDLDSNVMIDRKAINKFISSNETEIQEVLLAMLANLLCLSIKEDNYNYVEYLVTSSEKLPLKPQFFFYKDMICFYKYLSSYHFNHNKDDLNTCLTIISNVKLAGMSEYGSELEKFLNTHI
;
A
#
# COMPACT_ATOMS: atom_id res chain seq x y z
N MET A 1 1.73 6.88 -12.62
CA MET A 1 2.36 6.14 -11.52
C MET A 1 3.63 6.85 -11.06
N ASP A 2 4.57 7.14 -11.96
CA ASP A 2 5.81 7.88 -11.60
C ASP A 2 5.54 9.23 -10.92
N ALA A 3 4.57 10.02 -11.43
CA ALA A 3 4.17 11.29 -10.80
C ALA A 3 3.72 11.12 -9.34
N TYR A 4 2.99 10.03 -9.05
CA TYR A 4 2.52 9.73 -7.69
C TYR A 4 3.68 9.35 -6.77
N TYR A 5 4.62 8.51 -7.24
CA TYR A 5 5.78 8.11 -6.43
C TYR A 5 6.75 9.25 -6.10
N HIS A 6 6.75 10.33 -6.89
CA HIS A 6 7.53 11.54 -6.61
C HIS A 6 6.68 12.64 -5.95
N SER A 7 5.45 12.33 -5.53
CA SER A 7 4.49 13.30 -4.95
C SER A 7 4.28 14.56 -5.80
N ASP A 8 4.37 14.43 -7.13
CA ASP A 8 4.25 15.55 -8.08
C ASP A 8 2.76 15.89 -8.32
N LYS A 9 2.17 16.61 -7.36
CA LYS A 9 0.78 17.07 -7.40
C LYS A 9 0.48 17.88 -8.68
N ILE A 10 1.42 18.71 -9.14
CA ILE A 10 1.26 19.56 -10.34
C ILE A 10 1.13 18.69 -11.60
N LEU A 11 1.97 17.67 -11.74
CA LEU A 11 1.90 16.76 -12.87
C LEU A 11 0.61 15.94 -12.85
N LEU A 12 0.14 15.50 -11.68
CA LEU A 12 -1.14 14.80 -11.53
C LEU A 12 -2.33 15.68 -11.94
N GLU A 13 -2.37 16.95 -11.52
CA GLU A 13 -3.39 17.90 -11.96
C GLU A 13 -3.36 18.13 -13.47
N LYS A 14 -2.16 18.23 -14.06
CA LYS A 14 -1.99 18.36 -15.50
C LYS A 14 -2.53 17.14 -16.25
N ILE A 15 -2.28 15.93 -15.74
CA ILE A 15 -2.81 14.69 -16.33
C ILE A 15 -4.34 14.73 -16.36
N ILE A 16 -4.99 15.19 -15.29
CA ILE A 16 -6.45 15.35 -15.25
C ILE A 16 -6.92 16.31 -16.36
N GLN A 17 -6.29 17.48 -16.48
CA GLN A 17 -6.65 18.47 -17.49
C GLN A 17 -6.46 17.95 -18.93
N ASP A 18 -5.39 17.18 -19.17
CA ASP A 18 -5.11 16.59 -20.48
C ASP A 18 -6.13 15.48 -20.82
N LEU A 19 -6.52 14.66 -19.84
CA LEU A 19 -7.59 13.68 -19.99
C LEU A 19 -8.93 14.38 -20.30
N GLU A 20 -9.30 15.41 -19.54
CA GLU A 20 -10.53 16.18 -19.75
C GLU A 20 -10.62 16.78 -21.16
N LYS A 21 -9.49 17.20 -21.73
CA LYS A 21 -9.41 17.72 -23.11
C LYS A 21 -9.34 16.64 -24.19
N SER A 22 -9.02 15.40 -23.82
CA SER A 22 -8.92 14.30 -24.77
C SER A 22 -10.29 13.93 -25.37
N SER A 23 -10.29 13.43 -26.60
CA SER A 23 -11.49 12.95 -27.29
C SER A 23 -11.90 11.52 -26.88
N SER A 24 -11.25 10.93 -25.87
CA SER A 24 -11.57 9.58 -25.39
C SER A 24 -12.92 9.58 -24.65
N THR A 25 -13.76 8.60 -24.95
CA THR A 25 -15.07 8.40 -24.30
C THR A 25 -14.96 7.72 -22.94
N ASP A 26 -13.84 7.04 -22.67
CA ASP A 26 -13.70 6.11 -21.53
C ASP A 26 -12.78 6.68 -20.42
N LYS A 27 -12.45 7.97 -20.50
CA LYS A 27 -11.51 8.66 -19.60
C LYS A 27 -11.98 8.87 -18.16
N THR A 28 -13.26 8.63 -17.88
CA THR A 28 -13.86 8.92 -16.56
C THR A 28 -13.19 8.11 -15.45
N ASP A 29 -12.92 6.82 -15.71
CA ASP A 29 -12.24 5.95 -14.74
C ASP A 29 -10.79 6.39 -14.52
N ASP A 30 -10.07 6.75 -15.59
CA ASP A 30 -8.69 7.24 -15.48
C ASP A 30 -8.61 8.54 -14.68
N ILE A 31 -9.53 9.48 -14.93
CA ILE A 31 -9.62 10.72 -14.16
C ILE A 31 -9.89 10.42 -12.68
N LEU A 32 -10.80 9.48 -12.39
CA LEU A 32 -11.12 9.10 -11.02
C LEU A 32 -9.91 8.50 -10.30
N ILE A 33 -9.14 7.65 -10.96
CA ILE A 33 -7.90 7.06 -10.40
C ILE A 33 -6.86 8.16 -10.11
N VAL A 34 -6.65 9.09 -11.03
CA VAL A 34 -5.68 10.19 -10.82
C VAL A 34 -6.12 11.14 -9.70
N LYS A 35 -7.44 11.41 -9.59
CA LYS A 35 -8.01 12.13 -8.44
C LYS A 35 -7.79 11.37 -7.14
N GLY A 36 -7.93 10.04 -7.16
CA GLY A 36 -7.59 9.18 -6.04
C GLY A 36 -6.14 9.32 -5.60
N TRP A 37 -5.20 9.35 -6.54
CA TRP A 37 -3.79 9.58 -6.22
C TRP A 37 -3.53 10.95 -5.60
N LEU A 38 -4.17 12.01 -6.11
CA LEU A 38 -4.10 13.33 -5.48
C LEU A 38 -4.66 13.31 -4.06
N GLU A 39 -5.78 12.63 -3.86
CA GLU A 39 -6.41 12.47 -2.54
C GLU A 39 -5.51 11.69 -1.56
N SER A 40 -4.79 10.66 -2.02
CA SER A 40 -3.83 9.91 -1.20
C SER A 40 -2.56 10.71 -0.84
N LEU A 41 -2.27 11.81 -1.56
CA LEU A 41 -1.12 12.69 -1.29
C LEU A 41 -1.48 13.88 -0.39
N LYS A 42 -2.72 13.96 0.10
CA LYS A 42 -3.11 14.99 1.05
C LYS A 42 -2.45 14.77 2.40
N GLU A 43 -2.03 15.86 3.03
CA GLU A 43 -1.61 15.84 4.43
C GLU A 43 -2.82 15.62 5.34
N ASP A 44 -2.62 15.12 6.56
CA ASP A 44 -3.70 14.80 7.51
C ASP A 44 -4.58 16.02 7.89
N GLU A 45 -4.06 17.23 7.69
CA GLU A 45 -4.72 18.51 7.97
C GLU A 45 -5.62 18.97 6.81
N GLU A 46 -5.43 18.42 5.61
CA GLU A 46 -6.22 18.77 4.43
C GLU A 46 -7.59 18.05 4.47
N GLU A 47 -8.66 18.79 4.17
CA GLU A 47 -10.02 18.22 4.15
C GLU A 47 -10.14 17.10 3.11
N PRO A 48 -10.66 15.92 3.49
CA PRO A 48 -10.77 14.78 2.60
C PRO A 48 -11.84 15.01 1.53
N ASP A 49 -11.54 14.60 0.29
CA ASP A 49 -12.56 14.55 -0.77
C ASP A 49 -13.38 13.26 -0.64
N ILE A 50 -14.44 13.33 0.17
CA ILE A 50 -15.30 12.18 0.46
C ILE A 50 -16.00 11.66 -0.80
N GLU A 51 -16.27 12.52 -1.78
CA GLU A 51 -16.90 12.10 -3.04
C GLU A 51 -15.94 11.22 -3.86
N VAL A 52 -14.68 11.63 -4.00
CA VAL A 52 -13.64 10.85 -4.68
C VAL A 52 -13.39 9.52 -3.96
N ARG A 53 -13.23 9.56 -2.64
CA ARG A 53 -13.03 8.33 -1.83
C ARG A 53 -14.19 7.36 -2.01
N ASN A 54 -15.44 7.82 -1.93
CA ASN A 54 -16.61 6.96 -2.09
C ASN A 54 -16.76 6.43 -3.51
N ALA A 55 -16.52 7.25 -4.54
CA ALA A 55 -16.57 6.81 -5.93
C ALA A 55 -15.54 5.71 -6.22
N LEU A 56 -14.33 5.80 -5.64
CA LEU A 56 -13.31 4.75 -5.77
C LEU A 56 -13.69 3.47 -5.02
N LYS A 57 -14.26 3.60 -3.81
CA LYS A 57 -14.81 2.45 -3.08
C LYS A 57 -15.89 1.74 -3.89
N ASP A 58 -16.86 2.50 -4.41
CA ASP A 58 -17.94 1.98 -5.25
C ASP A 58 -17.40 1.28 -6.49
N ARG A 59 -16.37 1.86 -7.14
CA ARG A 59 -15.72 1.23 -8.29
C ARG A 59 -15.09 -0.11 -7.96
N VAL A 60 -14.44 -0.25 -6.80
CA VAL A 60 -13.91 -1.54 -6.31
C VAL A 60 -15.06 -2.52 -6.05
N PHE A 61 -16.13 -2.09 -5.39
CA PHE A 61 -17.28 -2.94 -5.09
C PHE A 61 -18.00 -3.43 -6.33
N ASN A 62 -18.12 -2.58 -7.35
CA ASN A 62 -18.83 -2.87 -8.61
C ASN A 62 -18.10 -3.86 -9.51
N ILE A 63 -16.81 -4.15 -9.28
CA ILE A 63 -16.14 -5.28 -9.95
C ILE A 63 -16.67 -6.57 -9.31
N PRO A 64 -17.41 -7.43 -10.04
CA PRO A 64 -18.16 -8.52 -9.44
C PRO A 64 -17.27 -9.59 -8.82
N ASP A 65 -16.21 -9.98 -9.54
CA ASP A 65 -15.30 -11.03 -9.12
C ASP A 65 -14.03 -10.46 -8.49
N LEU A 66 -13.55 -11.11 -7.44
CA LEU A 66 -12.18 -10.92 -7.00
C LEU A 66 -11.24 -11.40 -8.12
N ASN A 67 -10.56 -10.46 -8.75
CA ASN A 67 -9.60 -10.65 -9.84
C ASN A 67 -8.45 -9.63 -9.69
N LYS A 68 -7.45 -9.70 -10.58
CA LYS A 68 -6.27 -8.80 -10.54
C LYS A 68 -6.68 -7.32 -10.53
N GLU A 69 -7.62 -6.91 -11.39
CA GLU A 69 -8.08 -5.52 -11.50
C GLU A 69 -8.64 -5.03 -10.17
N LYS A 70 -9.57 -5.79 -9.58
CA LYS A 70 -10.18 -5.46 -8.29
C LYS A 70 -9.16 -5.35 -7.17
N LEU A 71 -8.24 -6.30 -7.09
CA LEU A 71 -7.20 -6.29 -6.06
C LEU A 71 -6.23 -5.13 -6.25
N THR A 72 -5.83 -4.82 -7.48
CA THR A 72 -4.92 -3.70 -7.77
C THR A 72 -5.56 -2.37 -7.41
N LEU A 73 -6.83 -2.18 -7.82
CA LEU A 73 -7.56 -0.95 -7.52
C LEU A 73 -7.78 -0.79 -6.01
N PHE A 74 -8.15 -1.88 -5.33
CA PHE A 74 -8.28 -1.88 -3.88
C PHE A 74 -6.94 -1.55 -3.19
N CYS A 75 -5.85 -2.23 -3.57
CA CYS A 75 -4.52 -2.05 -3.01
C CYS A 75 -4.03 -0.60 -3.10
N ASN A 76 -4.33 0.09 -4.20
CA ASN A 76 -3.95 1.48 -4.41
C ASN A 76 -4.66 2.46 -3.46
N PHE A 77 -5.82 2.08 -2.93
CA PHE A 77 -6.72 2.97 -2.19
C PHE A 77 -7.13 2.38 -0.82
N MET A 78 -6.32 1.48 -0.27
CA MET A 78 -6.57 0.87 1.04
C MET A 78 -6.70 1.91 2.15
N ASP A 79 -5.95 3.01 2.07
CA ASP A 79 -5.98 4.11 3.05
C ASP A 79 -7.34 4.83 3.13
N PHE A 80 -8.27 4.57 2.19
CA PHE A 80 -9.61 5.13 2.24
C PHE A 80 -10.57 4.30 3.09
N TYR A 81 -10.22 3.07 3.45
CA TYR A 81 -11.04 2.17 4.26
C TYR A 81 -10.53 2.16 5.71
N ASP A 82 -11.43 1.88 6.65
CA ASP A 82 -11.03 1.56 8.01
C ASP A 82 -10.26 0.22 8.05
N LEU A 83 -9.44 0.04 9.09
CA LEU A 83 -8.60 -1.15 9.24
C LEU A 83 -9.37 -2.46 9.23
N ASP A 84 -10.54 -2.55 9.88
CA ASP A 84 -11.33 -3.79 9.91
C ASP A 84 -11.89 -4.15 8.53
N SER A 85 -12.37 -3.15 7.78
CA SER A 85 -12.78 -3.32 6.38
C SER A 85 -11.61 -3.79 5.51
N ASN A 86 -10.43 -3.19 5.67
CA ASN A 86 -9.22 -3.62 4.96
C ASN A 86 -8.86 -5.08 5.29
N VAL A 87 -8.83 -5.44 6.57
CA VAL A 87 -8.55 -6.82 7.03
C VAL A 87 -9.55 -7.82 6.46
N MET A 88 -10.84 -7.47 6.43
CA MET A 88 -11.87 -8.35 5.87
C MET A 88 -11.64 -8.61 4.38
N ILE A 89 -11.30 -7.57 3.61
CA ILE A 89 -11.07 -7.68 2.16
C ILE A 89 -9.78 -8.46 1.89
N ASP A 90 -8.70 -8.15 2.61
CA ASP A 90 -7.41 -8.85 2.51
C ASP A 90 -7.55 -10.33 2.82
N ARG A 91 -8.26 -10.70 3.90
CA ARG A 91 -8.51 -12.10 4.23
C ARG A 91 -9.22 -12.84 3.09
N LYS A 92 -10.20 -12.21 2.43
CA LYS A 92 -10.88 -12.81 1.28
C LYS A 92 -9.93 -13.00 0.10
N ALA A 93 -9.09 -11.99 -0.19
CA ALA A 93 -8.11 -12.06 -1.27
C ALA A 93 -7.05 -13.15 -1.01
N ILE A 94 -6.46 -13.15 0.18
CA ILE A 94 -5.48 -14.15 0.62
C ILE A 94 -6.08 -15.55 0.54
N ASN A 95 -7.25 -15.78 1.13
CA ASN A 95 -7.88 -17.12 1.10
C ASN A 95 -8.15 -17.62 -0.32
N LYS A 96 -8.49 -16.72 -1.25
CA LYS A 96 -8.73 -17.07 -2.65
C LYS A 96 -7.43 -17.34 -3.42
N PHE A 97 -6.37 -16.58 -3.14
CA PHE A 97 -5.22 -16.49 -4.04
C PHE A 97 -3.85 -16.85 -3.44
N ILE A 98 -3.76 -17.22 -2.16
CA ILE A 98 -2.48 -17.53 -1.51
C ILE A 98 -1.72 -18.67 -2.21
N SER A 99 -2.45 -19.63 -2.79
CA SER A 99 -1.90 -20.76 -3.55
C SER A 99 -1.81 -20.49 -5.06
N SER A 100 -2.10 -19.27 -5.51
CA SER A 100 -2.00 -18.91 -6.93
C SER A 100 -0.55 -18.96 -7.39
N ASN A 101 -0.32 -19.40 -8.63
CA ASN A 101 0.98 -19.33 -9.28
C ASN A 101 1.12 -18.09 -10.19
N GLU A 102 0.06 -17.29 -10.30
CA GLU A 102 0.07 -16.05 -11.08
C GLU A 102 0.92 -15.01 -10.37
N THR A 103 2.08 -14.72 -10.94
CA THR A 103 3.06 -13.78 -10.36
C THR A 103 2.44 -12.42 -10.04
N GLU A 104 1.61 -11.88 -10.93
CA GLU A 104 1.02 -10.55 -10.74
C GLU A 104 0.01 -10.53 -9.58
N ILE A 105 -0.73 -11.62 -9.39
CA ILE A 105 -1.62 -11.77 -8.22
C ILE A 105 -0.79 -11.87 -6.93
N GLN A 106 0.29 -12.66 -6.94
CA GLN A 106 1.20 -12.79 -5.80
C GLN A 106 1.82 -11.43 -5.42
N GLU A 107 2.18 -10.63 -6.41
CA GLU A 107 2.73 -9.28 -6.23
C GLU A 107 1.71 -8.35 -5.55
N VAL A 108 0.48 -8.31 -6.06
CA VAL A 108 -0.59 -7.51 -5.47
C VAL A 108 -0.91 -7.97 -4.04
N LEU A 109 -0.92 -9.29 -3.77
CA LEU A 109 -1.11 -9.79 -2.40
C LEU A 109 0.02 -9.33 -1.45
N LEU A 110 1.28 -9.33 -1.91
CA LEU A 110 2.39 -8.84 -1.09
C LEU A 110 2.28 -7.33 -0.83
N ALA A 111 1.87 -6.55 -1.83
CA ALA A 111 1.62 -5.12 -1.66
C ALA A 111 0.50 -4.86 -0.64
N MET A 112 -0.62 -5.58 -0.74
CA MET A 112 -1.74 -5.48 0.21
C MET A 112 -1.28 -5.81 1.64
N LEU A 113 -0.54 -6.92 1.82
CA LEU A 113 0.01 -7.31 3.11
C LEU A 113 0.95 -6.26 3.71
N ALA A 114 1.83 -5.67 2.89
CA ALA A 114 2.73 -4.60 3.33
C ALA A 114 1.96 -3.34 3.76
N ASN A 115 0.98 -2.92 2.96
CA ASN A 115 0.15 -1.75 3.26
C ASN A 115 -0.67 -1.97 4.54
N LEU A 116 -1.26 -3.15 4.72
CA LEU A 116 -2.06 -3.44 5.90
C LEU A 116 -1.22 -3.52 7.18
N LEU A 117 0.01 -4.02 7.09
CA LEU A 117 0.97 -3.97 8.20
C LEU A 117 1.34 -2.52 8.56
N CYS A 118 1.54 -1.66 7.57
CA CYS A 118 1.78 -0.24 7.79
C CYS A 118 0.59 0.43 8.50
N LEU A 119 -0.63 0.19 8.03
CA LEU A 119 -1.86 0.72 8.64
C LEU A 119 -2.05 0.22 10.08
N SER A 120 -1.77 -1.06 10.36
CA SER A 120 -1.78 -1.60 11.72
C SER A 120 -0.86 -0.85 12.67
N ILE A 121 0.32 -0.43 12.24
CA ILE A 121 1.26 0.35 13.05
C ILE A 121 0.73 1.78 13.24
N LYS A 122 0.24 2.43 12.16
CA LYS A 122 -0.32 3.79 12.22
C LYS A 122 -1.49 3.89 13.21
N GLU A 123 -2.34 2.87 13.28
CA GLU A 123 -3.50 2.82 14.17
C GLU A 123 -3.21 2.21 15.55
N ASP A 124 -1.96 1.88 15.87
CA ASP A 124 -1.57 1.18 17.12
C ASP A 124 -2.38 -0.11 17.34
N ASN A 125 -2.74 -0.80 16.26
CA ASN A 125 -3.58 -2.00 16.26
C ASN A 125 -2.87 -3.19 15.60
N TYR A 126 -2.20 -3.96 16.45
CA TYR A 126 -1.35 -5.08 16.04
C TYR A 126 -2.05 -6.44 16.02
N ASN A 127 -3.38 -6.50 16.23
CA ASN A 127 -4.15 -7.75 16.35
C ASN A 127 -4.01 -8.68 15.13
N TYR A 128 -3.64 -8.13 13.99
CA TYR A 128 -3.57 -8.85 12.72
C TYR A 128 -2.16 -9.15 12.24
N VAL A 129 -1.13 -8.57 12.88
CA VAL A 129 0.26 -8.63 12.40
C VAL A 129 0.75 -10.06 12.21
N GLU A 130 0.53 -10.95 13.19
CA GLU A 130 0.95 -12.35 13.08
C GLU A 130 0.32 -13.04 11.86
N TYR A 131 -0.99 -12.83 11.65
CA TYR A 131 -1.70 -13.39 10.49
C TYR A 131 -1.14 -12.87 9.17
N LEU A 132 -0.83 -11.58 9.07
CA LEU A 132 -0.31 -10.96 7.85
C LEU A 132 1.11 -11.45 7.54
N VAL A 133 1.98 -11.46 8.54
CA VAL A 133 3.36 -11.96 8.42
C VAL A 133 3.36 -13.42 8.00
N THR A 134 2.64 -14.29 8.71
CA THR A 134 2.58 -15.73 8.38
C THR A 134 1.93 -16.00 7.03
N SER A 135 0.99 -15.16 6.59
CA SER A 135 0.43 -15.25 5.24
C SER A 135 1.46 -14.85 4.18
N SER A 136 2.25 -13.81 4.42
CA SER A 136 3.31 -13.40 3.50
C SER A 136 4.37 -14.48 3.32
N GLU A 137 4.71 -15.24 4.37
CA GLU A 137 5.72 -16.29 4.36
C GLU A 137 5.33 -17.50 3.47
N LYS A 138 4.03 -17.66 3.19
CA LYS A 138 3.51 -18.70 2.27
C LYS A 138 3.71 -18.34 0.80
N LEU A 139 3.87 -17.04 0.48
CA LEU A 139 4.11 -16.58 -0.89
C LEU A 139 5.59 -16.80 -1.27
N PRO A 140 5.88 -17.25 -2.51
CA PRO A 140 7.22 -17.65 -2.90
C PRO A 140 8.21 -16.50 -2.84
N LEU A 141 9.49 -16.82 -2.65
CA LEU A 141 10.58 -15.85 -2.71
C LEU A 141 11.09 -15.77 -4.16
N LYS A 142 10.78 -14.68 -4.85
CA LYS A 142 11.26 -14.37 -6.20
C LYS A 142 11.95 -13.01 -6.21
N PRO A 143 12.94 -12.75 -7.08
CA PRO A 143 13.60 -11.45 -7.17
C PRO A 143 12.63 -10.28 -7.35
N GLN A 144 11.58 -10.44 -8.16
CA GLN A 144 10.58 -9.38 -8.36
C GLN A 144 9.78 -9.02 -7.09
N PHE A 145 9.78 -9.88 -6.07
CA PHE A 145 9.06 -9.65 -4.82
C PHE A 145 9.95 -9.07 -3.72
N PHE A 146 11.22 -8.84 -4.02
CA PHE A 146 12.22 -8.42 -3.04
C PHE A 146 11.77 -7.17 -2.28
N PHE A 147 11.34 -6.13 -2.99
CA PHE A 147 10.90 -4.88 -2.38
C PHE A 147 9.78 -5.09 -1.36
N TYR A 148 8.68 -5.74 -1.75
CA TYR A 148 7.55 -5.96 -0.85
C TYR A 148 7.91 -6.86 0.34
N LYS A 149 8.76 -7.87 0.13
CA LYS A 149 9.25 -8.73 1.21
C LYS A 149 10.11 -7.95 2.21
N ASP A 150 10.92 -7.03 1.72
CA ASP A 150 11.75 -6.16 2.56
C ASP A 150 10.86 -5.22 3.39
N MET A 151 9.79 -4.67 2.79
CA MET A 151 8.83 -3.82 3.50
C MET A 151 8.06 -4.59 4.58
N ILE A 152 7.59 -5.79 4.26
CA ILE A 152 6.94 -6.67 5.25
C ILE A 152 7.90 -7.02 6.39
N CYS A 153 9.17 -7.26 6.07
CA CYS A 153 10.21 -7.50 7.06
C CYS A 153 10.37 -6.29 8.00
N PHE A 154 10.47 -5.08 7.44
CA PHE A 154 10.56 -3.84 8.21
C PHE A 154 9.37 -3.70 9.19
N TYR A 155 8.14 -3.84 8.70
CA TYR A 155 6.94 -3.68 9.55
C TYR A 155 6.81 -4.79 10.60
N LYS A 156 7.22 -6.03 10.28
CA LYS A 156 7.29 -7.15 11.23
C LYS A 156 8.20 -6.82 12.41
N TYR A 157 9.42 -6.35 12.13
CA TYR A 157 10.38 -6.04 13.17
C TYR A 157 10.00 -4.79 13.97
N LEU A 158 9.45 -3.76 13.32
CA LEU A 158 8.92 -2.60 14.04
C LEU A 158 7.79 -2.99 14.99
N SER A 159 6.84 -3.81 14.51
CA SER A 159 5.76 -4.35 15.35
C SER A 159 6.31 -5.17 16.53
N SER A 160 7.32 -6.02 16.30
CA SER A 160 7.98 -6.79 17.37
C SER A 160 8.65 -5.89 18.40
N TYR A 161 9.27 -4.79 17.96
CA TYR A 161 9.88 -3.81 18.85
C TYR A 161 8.86 -3.15 19.79
N HIS A 162 7.65 -2.84 19.31
CA HIS A 162 6.60 -2.29 20.19
C HIS A 162 6.20 -3.23 21.34
N PHE A 163 6.23 -4.54 21.13
CA PHE A 163 5.89 -5.51 22.16
C PHE A 163 7.04 -5.81 23.12
N ASN A 164 8.25 -5.89 22.57
CA ASN A 164 9.38 -6.51 23.27
C ASN A 164 10.49 -5.50 23.64
N HIS A 165 10.48 -4.31 23.03
CA HIS A 165 11.54 -3.30 23.10
C HIS A 165 12.95 -3.86 22.82
N ASN A 166 13.02 -4.89 21.97
CA ASN A 166 14.27 -5.55 21.64
C ASN A 166 15.08 -4.70 20.64
N LYS A 167 16.28 -4.27 21.05
CA LYS A 167 17.16 -3.46 20.20
C LYS A 167 17.55 -4.15 18.89
N ASP A 168 17.58 -5.48 18.84
CA ASP A 168 17.88 -6.21 17.61
C ASP A 168 16.79 -6.03 16.54
N ASP A 169 15.53 -5.88 16.96
CA ASP A 169 14.41 -5.58 16.06
C ASP A 169 14.57 -4.18 15.46
N LEU A 170 14.89 -3.19 16.30
CA LEU A 170 15.17 -1.82 15.86
C LEU A 170 16.38 -1.74 14.91
N ASN A 171 17.47 -2.44 15.24
CA ASN A 171 18.66 -2.53 14.40
C ASN A 171 18.34 -3.15 13.03
N THR A 172 17.42 -4.10 12.99
CA THR A 172 16.96 -4.71 11.74
C THR A 172 16.20 -3.69 10.89
N CYS A 173 15.28 -2.91 11.48
CA CYS A 173 14.60 -1.81 10.77
C CYS A 173 15.58 -0.80 10.18
N LEU A 174 16.60 -0.36 10.95
CA LEU A 174 17.63 0.57 10.49
C LEU A 174 18.49 -0.02 9.35
N THR A 175 18.76 -1.33 9.39
CA THR A 175 19.48 -2.04 8.33
C THR A 175 18.67 -2.05 7.03
N ILE A 176 17.37 -2.33 7.11
CA ILE A 176 16.48 -2.31 5.95
C ILE A 176 16.42 -0.91 5.34
N ILE A 177 16.23 0.14 6.15
CA ILE A 177 16.29 1.54 5.69
C ILE A 177 17.60 1.82 4.93
N SER A 178 18.73 1.40 5.50
CA SER A 178 20.05 1.59 4.88
C SER A 178 20.18 0.84 3.55
N ASN A 179 19.64 -0.38 3.46
CA ASN A 179 19.65 -1.18 2.22
C ASN A 179 18.80 -0.53 1.12
N VAL A 180 17.61 -0.03 1.46
CA VAL A 180 16.73 0.67 0.51
C VAL A 180 17.42 1.93 -0.04
N LYS A 181 18.07 2.72 0.83
CA LYS A 181 18.86 3.89 0.41
C LYS A 181 20.03 3.48 -0.48
N LEU A 182 20.76 2.42 -0.11
CA LEU A 182 21.90 1.89 -0.87
C LEU A 182 21.50 1.39 -2.26
N ALA A 183 20.30 0.82 -2.39
CA ALA A 183 19.75 0.36 -3.67
C ALA A 183 19.32 1.51 -4.61
N GLY A 184 19.48 2.77 -4.19
CA GLY A 184 19.15 3.95 -4.98
C GLY A 184 17.78 4.55 -4.69
N MET A 185 17.01 3.97 -3.76
CA MET A 185 15.67 4.47 -3.38
C MET A 185 15.75 5.41 -2.17
N SER A 186 16.57 6.46 -2.29
CA SER A 186 16.90 7.34 -1.16
C SER A 186 15.70 8.08 -0.56
N GLU A 187 14.76 8.51 -1.41
CA GLU A 187 13.51 9.17 -1.00
C GLU A 187 12.65 8.20 -0.17
N TYR A 188 12.41 7.01 -0.70
CA TYR A 188 11.65 5.96 -0.01
C TYR A 188 12.29 5.57 1.33
N GLY A 189 13.62 5.37 1.36
CA GLY A 189 14.34 5.07 2.58
C GLY A 189 14.29 6.22 3.62
N SER A 190 14.16 7.47 3.17
CA SER A 190 13.97 8.61 4.07
C SER A 190 12.57 8.65 4.65
N GLU A 191 11.54 8.28 3.87
CA GLU A 191 10.18 8.13 4.38
C GLU A 191 10.05 6.97 5.40
N LEU A 192 10.73 5.84 5.17
CA LEU A 192 10.80 4.75 6.17
C LEU A 192 11.48 5.19 7.47
N GLU A 193 12.52 6.03 7.39
CA GLU A 193 13.20 6.57 8.56
C GLU A 193 12.30 7.53 9.35
N LYS A 194 11.57 8.41 8.66
CA LYS A 194 10.55 9.26 9.30
C LYS A 194 9.47 8.41 9.95
N PHE A 195 8.95 7.42 9.23
CA PHE A 195 7.94 6.50 9.75
C PHE A 195 8.43 5.78 11.01
N LEU A 196 9.64 5.23 10.98
CA LEU A 196 10.26 4.61 12.15
C LEU A 196 10.32 5.58 13.34
N ASN A 197 10.83 6.79 13.15
CA ASN A 197 10.98 7.76 14.24
C ASN A 197 9.64 8.23 14.83
N THR A 198 8.57 8.24 14.03
CA THR A 198 7.21 8.57 14.50
C THR A 198 6.60 7.44 15.33
N HIS A 199 7.02 6.20 15.08
CA HIS A 199 6.40 4.99 15.63
C HIS A 199 7.40 4.13 16.43
N ILE A 200 8.35 4.71 17.18
CA ILE A 200 9.21 3.98 18.14
C ILE A 200 8.94 4.36 19.59
#